data_AF-B0PCA7-F1
#
_entry.id   AF-B0PCA7-F1
#
_cell.length_a   1.000
_cell.length_b   1.000
_cell.length_c   1.000
_cell.angle_alpha   90.00
_cell.angle_beta   90.00
_cell.angle_gamma   90.00
#
_symmetry.space_group_name_H-M   'P 1'
#
loop_
_entity.id
_entity.type
_entity.pdbx_description
1 polymer ?
#
loop_
_entity_poly.entity_id
_entity_poly.type
_entity_poly.pdbx_seq_one_letter_code
_entity_poly.pdbx_strand_id
1 'polypeptide(L)'
;MFKRYLSALVSFVIVVSLTMPSFAESELVEQQNPSENINAIEQKSFQEFISQERPFNKNETALADESFICTLENHQLTIKNQNTGEIYVPVKESVNTFWRFGNIIYINGFDTGIIQFNLDTKISDILYGDNDISSLYLNPDIAYFIKDSAIHRLHLPSKRDDIVYQGEDIISCEPESTEKLLIKKINPEWSTYLEETGDYNNNANIPEYLCYIYDISTQQTTPYTWETVESPDDIPMSRISYGGYGPGTYFTSTGTSDATCHSQGICNYPQPSGCKCKVYGASIQCMAYAHYVFDQSRAGTWGNNYNRTITLSNASAQATADSYAKLDQLFLRDLESGADIRMMSLGHSFAFGSVKGSGSGTNKTVTGYQVNYAENSCKVTTAAFDYNYLIRQGTIKSHG
;
A
#
# COMPACT_ATOMS: atom_id res chain seq x y z
N MET A 1 -12.02 17.52 73.63
CA MET A 1 -11.77 17.74 72.18
C MET A 1 -10.35 18.31 72.00
N PHE A 2 -9.96 18.56 70.75
CA PHE A 2 -8.74 19.20 70.21
C PHE A 2 -8.08 20.29 71.09
N LYS A 3 -6.75 20.57 71.02
CA LYS A 3 -5.60 19.90 70.35
C LYS A 3 -4.26 20.36 70.99
N ARG A 4 -3.22 19.55 70.77
CA ARG A 4 -1.75 19.66 71.00
C ARG A 4 -1.14 21.09 71.07
N TYR A 5 -0.13 21.39 71.90
CA TYR A 5 1.29 20.91 71.90
C TYR A 5 2.03 21.19 70.57
N LEU A 6 3.34 21.52 70.51
CA LEU A 6 4.47 21.29 71.45
C LEU A 6 5.48 22.48 71.38
N SER A 7 6.53 22.47 72.22
CA SER A 7 7.57 23.51 72.30
C SER A 7 9.01 22.97 72.45
N ALA A 8 9.99 23.84 72.20
CA ALA A 8 11.41 23.82 72.64
C ALA A 8 12.44 22.83 72.00
N LEU A 9 13.46 23.44 71.38
CA LEU A 9 14.92 23.30 71.63
C LEU A 9 15.51 22.01 72.26
N VAL A 10 16.67 21.57 71.72
CA VAL A 10 17.97 21.50 72.43
C VAL A 10 19.12 21.23 71.45
N SER A 11 20.33 21.74 71.75
CA SER A 11 21.56 21.59 70.94
C SER A 11 22.48 20.47 71.43
N PHE A 12 23.35 19.93 70.56
CA PHE A 12 24.64 19.34 70.95
C PHE A 12 25.69 19.45 69.80
N VAL A 13 26.97 19.23 70.11
CA VAL A 13 28.16 19.54 69.28
C VAL A 13 29.21 18.40 69.42
N ILE A 14 30.34 18.47 68.69
CA ILE A 14 31.63 17.72 68.85
C ILE A 14 31.63 16.28 68.26
N VAL A 15 32.68 15.72 67.58
CA VAL A 15 33.92 16.18 66.85
C VAL A 15 34.60 14.89 66.23
N VAL A 16 35.67 14.80 65.39
CA VAL A 16 36.65 15.65 64.67
C VAL A 16 37.32 14.86 63.49
N SER A 17 37.79 15.53 62.42
CA SER A 17 38.74 15.05 61.36
C SER A 17 38.31 13.83 60.49
N LEU A 18 38.83 13.57 59.27
CA LEU A 18 40.06 13.89 58.52
C LEU A 18 39.69 14.20 57.03
N THR A 19 40.46 14.84 56.12
CA THR A 19 41.80 15.46 56.12
C THR A 19 41.91 16.56 55.01
N MET A 20 42.97 17.36 55.06
CA MET A 20 43.45 18.39 54.08
C MET A 20 43.73 17.88 52.64
N PRO A 21 44.04 18.75 51.64
CA PRO A 21 43.82 20.23 51.49
C PRO A 21 43.28 20.68 50.10
N SER A 22 43.10 21.99 49.94
CA SER A 22 42.97 22.71 48.64
C SER A 22 44.21 22.58 47.74
N PHE A 23 44.03 22.43 46.42
CA PHE A 23 44.44 23.40 45.37
C PHE A 23 44.12 22.93 43.93
N ALA A 24 44.32 23.85 42.96
CA ALA A 24 44.19 23.74 41.48
C ALA A 24 42.78 23.87 40.88
N GLU A 25 42.70 24.54 39.73
CA GLU A 25 41.48 24.70 38.96
C GLU A 25 40.97 23.37 38.37
N SER A 26 39.71 23.03 38.64
CA SER A 26 38.92 22.13 37.81
C SER A 26 38.09 22.95 36.84
N GLU A 27 38.08 22.55 35.57
CA GLU A 27 37.43 23.28 34.48
C GLU A 27 35.96 23.64 34.78
N LEU A 28 35.52 24.79 34.29
CA LEU A 28 34.10 25.06 34.06
C LEU A 28 33.63 24.12 32.94
N VAL A 29 33.26 22.89 33.32
CA VAL A 29 32.47 22.00 32.47
C VAL A 29 31.12 22.66 32.29
N GLU A 30 31.01 23.41 31.20
CA GLU A 30 29.78 24.01 30.72
C GLU A 30 28.75 22.89 30.52
N GLN A 31 27.79 22.79 31.45
CA GLN A 31 26.70 21.82 31.36
C GLN A 31 25.75 22.25 30.25
N GLN A 32 26.14 21.97 29.00
CA GLN A 32 25.24 22.00 27.84
C GLN A 32 23.94 21.28 28.23
N ASN A 33 22.80 21.92 28.01
CA ASN A 33 21.55 21.35 28.50
C ASN A 33 21.36 19.96 27.90
N PRO A 34 20.93 18.94 28.69
CA PRO A 34 20.62 17.63 28.12
C PRO A 34 19.62 17.71 26.96
N SER A 35 18.68 18.66 26.99
CA SER A 35 17.76 18.97 25.90
C SER A 35 18.42 19.62 24.69
N GLU A 36 19.40 20.51 24.85
CA GLU A 36 20.17 21.07 23.71
C GLU A 36 21.00 19.97 23.03
N ASN A 37 21.60 19.07 23.82
CA ASN A 37 22.41 17.97 23.31
C ASN A 37 21.54 16.92 22.62
N ILE A 38 20.38 16.54 23.20
CA ILE A 38 19.39 15.67 22.53
C ILE A 38 18.89 16.31 21.23
N ASN A 39 18.48 17.58 21.23
CA ASN A 39 18.03 18.28 20.02
C ASN A 39 19.13 18.33 18.95
N ALA A 40 20.39 18.54 19.34
CA ALA A 40 21.52 18.52 18.41
C ALA A 40 21.81 17.11 17.84
N ILE A 41 21.65 16.06 18.66
CA ILE A 41 21.78 14.66 18.24
C ILE A 41 20.63 14.28 17.28
N GLU A 42 19.39 14.67 17.57
CA GLU A 42 18.23 14.42 16.71
C GLU A 42 18.28 15.21 15.40
N GLN A 43 18.68 16.48 15.43
CA GLN A 43 18.92 17.24 14.21
C GLN A 43 20.04 16.62 13.38
N LYS A 44 21.12 16.17 14.01
CA LYS A 44 22.23 15.51 13.32
C LYS A 44 21.80 14.18 12.72
N SER A 45 21.09 13.32 13.45
CA SER A 45 20.63 12.03 12.94
C SER A 45 19.61 12.19 11.80
N PHE A 46 18.74 13.20 11.87
CA PHE A 46 17.85 13.56 10.75
C PHE A 46 18.62 14.05 9.52
N GLN A 47 19.63 14.93 9.69
CA GLN A 47 20.47 15.37 8.57
C GLN A 47 21.30 14.22 7.98
N GLU A 48 21.86 13.35 8.81
CA GLU A 48 22.52 12.11 8.37
C GLU A 48 21.54 11.16 7.66
N PHE A 49 20.28 11.09 8.10
CA PHE A 49 19.23 10.37 7.38
C PHE A 49 19.00 10.96 5.98
N ILE A 50 18.57 12.22 5.85
CA ILE A 50 18.24 12.81 4.54
C ILE A 50 19.44 13.00 3.60
N SER A 51 20.68 12.96 4.13
CA SER A 51 21.91 13.03 3.31
C SER A 51 22.08 11.89 2.29
N GLN A 52 21.22 10.87 2.31
CA GLN A 52 21.25 9.72 1.41
C GLN A 52 19.86 9.47 0.81
N GLU A 53 19.78 9.39 -0.52
CA GLU A 53 18.58 8.93 -1.20
C GLU A 53 18.32 7.44 -0.90
N ARG A 54 17.16 7.13 -0.32
CA ARG A 54 16.66 5.76 -0.14
C ARG A 54 15.38 5.58 -0.97
N PRO A 55 15.20 4.43 -1.66
CA PRO A 55 13.94 4.11 -2.33
C PRO A 55 12.77 4.18 -1.36
N PHE A 56 11.64 4.76 -1.79
CA PHE A 56 10.46 4.80 -0.95
C PHE A 56 9.68 3.49 -1.11
N ASN A 57 9.79 2.60 -0.14
CA ASN A 57 9.03 1.36 -0.12
C ASN A 57 7.53 1.65 0.12
N LYS A 58 6.81 2.01 -0.94
CA LYS A 58 5.34 2.03 -0.98
C LYS A 58 4.86 0.64 -0.53
N ASN A 59 4.06 0.60 0.54
CA ASN A 59 3.58 -0.60 1.24
C ASN A 59 4.64 -1.36 2.09
N GLU A 60 4.61 -1.14 3.41
CA GLU A 60 4.49 -2.29 4.31
C GLU A 60 3.12 -2.28 5.01
N THR A 61 2.29 -3.25 4.64
CA THR A 61 1.46 -3.90 5.65
C THR A 61 2.09 -5.27 5.83
N ALA A 62 2.86 -5.43 6.91
CA ALA A 62 3.72 -6.59 7.10
C ALA A 62 2.99 -7.90 6.80
N LEU A 63 3.68 -8.79 6.07
CA LEU A 63 3.27 -10.19 5.89
C LEU A 63 2.78 -10.72 7.24
N ALA A 64 1.62 -11.37 7.24
CA ALA A 64 0.88 -11.67 8.46
C ALA A 64 1.72 -12.48 9.46
N ASP A 65 2.37 -11.78 10.39
CA ASP A 65 2.65 -12.30 11.72
C ASP A 65 1.30 -12.70 12.31
N GLU A 66 1.05 -14.01 12.27
CA GLU A 66 -0.21 -14.65 12.65
C GLU A 66 -0.65 -14.27 14.07
N SER A 67 0.28 -13.77 14.90
CA SER A 67 0.02 -13.26 16.24
C SER A 67 -1.00 -12.12 16.29
N PHE A 68 -1.13 -11.26 15.26
CA PHE A 68 -2.01 -10.09 15.30
C PHE A 68 -2.75 -9.82 13.97
N ILE A 69 -4.08 -9.78 14.04
CA ILE A 69 -4.96 -9.32 12.95
C ILE A 69 -5.44 -7.91 13.27
N CYS A 70 -5.37 -7.01 12.29
CA CYS A 70 -5.86 -5.63 12.38
C CYS A 70 -7.02 -5.46 11.40
N THR A 71 -8.18 -5.01 11.90
CA THR A 71 -9.42 -4.87 11.11
C THR A 71 -9.96 -3.45 11.28
N LEU A 72 -10.17 -2.75 10.16
CA LEU A 72 -10.81 -1.43 10.12
C LEU A 72 -12.22 -1.57 9.55
N GLU A 73 -13.24 -1.42 10.42
CA GLU A 73 -14.65 -1.50 10.04
C GLU A 73 -15.40 -0.28 10.59
N ASN A 74 -16.25 0.36 9.78
CA ASN A 74 -17.03 1.54 10.16
C ASN A 74 -16.17 2.66 10.82
N HIS A 75 -14.97 2.89 10.28
CA HIS A 75 -13.95 3.80 10.81
C HIS A 75 -13.44 3.47 12.23
N GLN A 76 -13.67 2.26 12.75
CA GLN A 76 -13.04 1.79 13.98
C GLN A 76 -11.95 0.76 13.66
N LEU A 77 -10.70 1.07 14.01
CA LEU A 77 -9.61 0.11 13.97
C LEU A 77 -9.67 -0.80 15.20
N THR A 78 -9.64 -2.11 14.98
CA THR A 78 -9.60 -3.13 16.02
C THR A 78 -8.40 -4.05 15.81
N ILE A 79 -7.79 -4.51 16.90
CA ILE A 79 -6.63 -5.40 16.89
C ILE A 79 -6.98 -6.63 17.70
N LYS A 80 -6.86 -7.81 17.07
CA LYS A 80 -7.03 -9.11 17.72
C LYS A 80 -5.69 -9.85 17.76
N ASN A 81 -5.19 -10.11 18.96
CA ASN A 81 -4.08 -11.03 19.18
C ASN A 81 -4.60 -12.48 19.06
N GLN A 82 -4.07 -13.28 18.12
CA GLN A 82 -4.54 -14.66 17.91
C GLN A 82 -4.00 -15.63 18.97
N ASN A 83 -2.82 -15.37 19.53
CA ASN A 83 -2.16 -16.22 20.53
C ASN A 83 -2.85 -16.20 21.90
N THR A 84 -3.47 -15.07 22.25
CA THR A 84 -4.18 -14.86 23.53
C THR A 84 -5.70 -14.76 23.36
N GLY A 85 -6.19 -14.48 22.16
CA GLY A 85 -7.59 -14.15 21.89
C GLY A 85 -8.00 -12.73 22.32
N GLU A 86 -7.08 -11.92 22.84
CA GLU A 86 -7.35 -10.55 23.29
C GLU A 86 -7.73 -9.64 22.10
N ILE A 87 -8.79 -8.85 22.27
CA ILE A 87 -9.22 -7.82 21.32
C ILE A 87 -9.14 -6.46 22.00
N TYR A 88 -8.53 -5.47 21.35
CA TYR A 88 -8.48 -4.09 21.82
C TYR A 88 -8.58 -3.08 20.66
N VAL A 89 -8.87 -1.83 21.02
CA VAL A 89 -9.00 -0.69 20.09
C VAL A 89 -7.83 0.26 20.41
N PRO A 90 -6.91 0.55 19.46
CA PRO A 90 -5.68 1.30 19.74
C PRO A 90 -5.90 2.79 19.96
N VAL A 91 -6.96 3.35 19.36
CA VAL A 91 -7.38 4.75 19.46
C VAL A 91 -8.89 4.81 19.66
N LYS A 92 -9.42 5.91 20.20
CA LYS A 92 -10.87 6.07 20.48
C LYS A 92 -11.63 6.82 19.37
N GLU A 93 -10.91 7.45 18.47
CA GLU A 93 -11.44 8.26 17.38
C GLU A 93 -11.79 7.43 16.13
N SER A 94 -12.38 8.11 15.15
CA SER A 94 -12.58 7.57 13.81
C SER A 94 -11.24 7.49 13.06
N VAL A 95 -10.95 6.34 12.48
CA VAL A 95 -9.76 6.06 11.67
C VAL A 95 -10.11 6.09 10.18
N ASN A 96 -9.32 6.87 9.42
CA ASN A 96 -9.37 6.94 7.97
C ASN A 96 -8.66 5.71 7.36
N THR A 97 -7.41 5.47 7.75
CA THR A 97 -6.59 4.34 7.27
C THR A 97 -5.47 4.01 8.27
N PHE A 98 -4.79 2.87 8.07
CA PHE A 98 -3.65 2.45 8.89
C PHE A 98 -2.62 1.63 8.09
N TRP A 99 -1.39 1.59 8.61
CA TRP A 99 -0.25 0.80 8.11
C TRP A 99 0.37 0.01 9.26
N ARG A 100 1.02 -1.14 9.00
CA ARG A 100 1.67 -1.97 10.03
C ARG A 100 3.08 -2.37 9.60
N PHE A 101 4.06 -1.94 10.38
CA PHE A 101 5.48 -2.26 10.23
C PHE A 101 5.94 -3.03 11.47
N GLY A 102 6.01 -4.36 11.37
CA GLY A 102 6.29 -5.24 12.51
C GLY A 102 5.35 -5.04 13.71
N ASN A 103 5.88 -4.53 14.82
CA ASN A 103 5.13 -4.24 16.06
C ASN A 103 4.61 -2.80 16.16
N ILE A 104 4.84 -1.97 15.15
CA ILE A 104 4.33 -0.60 15.07
C ILE A 104 3.17 -0.53 14.07
N ILE A 105 2.12 0.18 14.46
CA ILE A 105 0.99 0.55 13.60
C ILE A 105 0.96 2.06 13.50
N TYR A 106 0.96 2.60 12.28
CA TYR A 106 0.66 4.01 12.05
C TYR A 106 -0.80 4.14 11.64
N ILE A 107 -1.48 5.15 12.17
CA ILE A 107 -2.92 5.36 12.04
C ILE A 107 -3.12 6.80 11.56
N ASN A 108 -3.95 6.99 10.53
CA ASN A 108 -4.48 8.30 10.17
C ASN A 108 -5.87 8.47 10.81
N GLY A 109 -5.97 9.27 11.87
CA GLY A 109 -7.21 9.60 12.56
C GLY A 109 -7.88 10.84 11.96
N PHE A 110 -9.20 10.81 11.79
CA PHE A 110 -9.98 11.90 11.16
C PHE A 110 -9.93 13.24 11.92
N ASP A 111 -9.60 13.22 13.21
CA ASP A 111 -9.61 14.42 14.07
C ASP A 111 -8.24 14.72 14.71
N THR A 112 -7.27 13.80 14.62
CA THR A 112 -5.96 13.89 15.31
C THR A 112 -4.76 13.75 14.39
N GLY A 113 -4.92 13.29 13.14
CA GLY A 113 -3.81 13.12 12.19
C GLY A 113 -3.02 11.83 12.40
N ILE A 114 -1.69 11.93 12.38
CA ILE A 114 -0.78 10.77 12.34
C ILE A 114 -0.46 10.30 13.75
N ILE A 115 -0.90 9.08 14.08
CA ILE A 115 -0.70 8.44 15.39
C ILE A 115 0.12 7.17 15.22
N GLN A 116 1.09 6.95 16.09
CA GLN A 116 1.82 5.69 16.23
C GLN A 116 1.20 4.87 17.37
N PHE A 117 1.05 3.57 17.18
CA PHE A 117 0.65 2.61 18.22
C PHE A 117 1.62 1.43 18.25
N ASN A 118 2.06 1.03 19.44
CA ASN A 118 2.95 -0.11 19.65
C ASN A 118 2.19 -1.33 20.20
N LEU A 119 2.30 -2.48 19.51
CA LEU A 119 1.57 -3.71 19.84
C LEU A 119 2.01 -4.37 21.17
N ASP A 120 3.25 -4.17 21.61
CA ASP A 120 3.80 -4.78 22.83
C ASP A 120 3.43 -3.97 24.08
N THR A 121 3.64 -2.65 24.03
CA THR A 121 3.40 -1.74 25.17
C THR A 121 1.94 -1.27 25.25
N LYS A 122 1.19 -1.37 24.14
CA LYS A 122 -0.17 -0.85 23.95
C LYS A 122 -0.27 0.68 24.16
N ILE A 123 0.83 1.38 23.94
CA ILE A 123 0.92 2.84 24.01
C ILE A 123 0.67 3.43 22.62
N SER A 124 -0.21 4.43 22.55
CA SER A 124 -0.33 5.36 21.43
C SER A 124 0.46 6.64 21.68
N ASP A 125 1.01 7.22 20.62
CA ASP A 125 1.70 8.51 20.62
C ASP A 125 1.38 9.29 19.34
N ILE A 126 1.10 10.59 19.44
CA ILE A 126 0.74 11.44 18.31
C ILE A 126 2.03 11.94 17.66
N LEU A 127 2.23 11.62 16.39
CA LEU A 127 3.41 12.04 15.61
C LEU A 127 3.17 13.37 14.89
N TYR A 128 1.95 13.61 14.40
CA TYR A 128 1.54 14.87 13.79
C TYR A 128 0.08 15.16 14.12
N GLY A 129 -0.16 16.23 14.89
CA GLY A 129 -1.45 16.58 15.46
C GLY A 129 -2.26 17.54 14.58
N ASP A 130 -2.60 17.12 13.36
CA ASP A 130 -3.39 17.90 12.42
C ASP A 130 -4.22 16.99 11.51
N ASN A 131 -5.47 17.38 11.22
CA ASN A 131 -6.40 16.56 10.44
C ASN A 131 -6.62 17.05 8.99
N ASP A 132 -6.18 18.26 8.61
CA ASP A 132 -6.24 18.72 7.22
C ASP A 132 -5.04 18.21 6.41
N ILE A 133 -4.89 16.88 6.37
CA ILE A 133 -3.82 16.17 5.66
C ILE A 133 -4.39 15.24 4.58
N SER A 134 -3.87 15.37 3.37
CA SER A 134 -4.26 14.56 2.20
C SER A 134 -3.05 13.94 1.51
N SER A 135 -3.26 12.97 0.61
CA SER A 135 -2.17 12.26 -0.10
C SER A 135 -1.07 11.71 0.83
N LEU A 136 -1.45 11.12 1.98
CA LEU A 136 -0.52 10.61 2.99
C LEU A 136 0.13 9.28 2.56
N TYR A 137 1.45 9.29 2.34
CA TYR A 137 2.30 8.12 2.15
C TYR A 137 3.35 8.06 3.27
N LEU A 138 3.57 6.89 3.87
CA LEU A 138 4.57 6.73 4.94
C LEU A 138 5.31 5.38 4.89
N ASN A 139 6.51 5.37 5.49
CA ASN A 139 7.30 4.20 5.85
C ASN A 139 7.65 4.30 7.36
N PRO A 140 8.53 3.48 7.97
CA PRO A 140 8.86 3.59 9.41
C PRO A 140 9.57 4.90 9.81
N ASP A 141 10.32 5.51 8.89
CA ASP A 141 11.21 6.64 9.17
C ASP A 141 10.58 7.98 8.80
N ILE A 142 9.75 8.02 7.74
CA ILE A 142 9.30 9.26 7.12
C ILE A 142 7.89 9.16 6.53
N ALA A 143 7.16 10.27 6.58
CA ALA A 143 5.86 10.46 5.94
C ALA A 143 5.87 11.70 5.04
N TYR A 144 5.08 11.63 3.97
CA TYR A 144 4.77 12.72 3.04
C TYR A 144 3.27 12.91 2.95
N PHE A 145 2.82 14.16 2.98
CA PHE A 145 1.41 14.53 2.84
C PHE A 145 1.27 15.97 2.32
N ILE A 146 0.09 16.27 1.77
CA ILE A 146 -0.32 17.62 1.37
C ILE A 146 -1.11 18.26 2.51
N LYS A 147 -0.78 19.51 2.82
CA LYS A 147 -1.48 20.43 3.73
C LYS A 147 -1.19 21.87 3.28
N ASP A 148 -2.08 22.84 3.50
CA ASP A 148 -1.83 24.29 3.28
C ASP A 148 -1.20 24.66 1.91
N SER A 149 -1.56 23.95 0.83
CA SER A 149 -0.93 24.08 -0.51
C SER A 149 0.60 23.88 -0.50
N ALA A 150 1.07 22.97 0.34
CA ALA A 150 2.45 22.51 0.46
C ALA A 150 2.50 20.98 0.53
N ILE A 151 3.66 20.41 0.19
CA ILE A 151 4.01 19.03 0.54
C ILE A 151 4.95 19.08 1.74
N HIS A 152 4.51 18.42 2.80
CA HIS A 152 5.22 18.26 4.05
C HIS A 152 6.03 16.96 4.04
N ARG A 153 7.17 16.97 4.75
CA ARG A 153 8.03 15.82 4.99
C ARG A 153 8.25 15.68 6.49
N LEU A 154 7.58 14.70 7.09
CA LEU A 154 7.63 14.42 8.51
C LEU A 154 8.57 13.25 8.80
N HIS A 155 9.69 13.50 9.48
CA HIS A 155 10.53 12.46 10.07
C HIS A 155 9.85 11.91 11.32
N LEU A 156 9.36 10.67 11.24
CA LEU A 156 8.49 10.06 12.24
C LEU A 156 9.19 9.84 13.60
N PRO A 157 10.46 9.36 13.67
CA PRO A 157 11.15 9.14 14.95
C PRO A 157 11.38 10.40 15.79
N SER A 158 11.61 11.57 15.16
CA SER A 158 11.84 12.84 15.85
C SER A 158 10.69 13.84 15.72
N LYS A 159 9.56 13.42 15.13
CA LYS A 159 8.37 14.26 14.83
C LYS A 159 8.70 15.59 14.13
N ARG A 160 9.77 15.62 13.32
CA ARG A 160 10.21 16.85 12.65
C ARG A 160 9.49 16.98 11.31
N ASP A 161 8.71 18.04 11.19
CA ASP A 161 8.05 18.46 9.94
C ASP A 161 8.91 19.51 9.21
N ASP A 162 9.16 19.31 7.92
CA ASP A 162 9.76 20.28 7.00
C ASP A 162 8.91 20.38 5.73
N ILE A 163 8.59 21.60 5.27
CA ILE A 163 7.99 21.80 3.95
C ILE A 163 9.06 21.56 2.88
N VAL A 164 8.80 20.64 1.94
CA VAL A 164 9.73 20.28 0.84
C VAL A 164 9.30 20.83 -0.52
N TYR A 165 8.02 21.15 -0.70
CA TYR A 165 7.49 21.79 -1.90
C TYR A 165 6.32 22.71 -1.52
N GLN A 166 6.19 23.85 -2.20
CA GLN A 166 5.08 24.80 -2.04
C GLN A 166 4.46 25.06 -3.42
N GLY A 167 3.12 25.03 -3.50
CA GLY A 167 2.38 25.45 -4.68
C GLY A 167 0.88 25.21 -4.55
N GLU A 168 0.07 26.05 -5.17
CA GLU A 168 -1.38 25.90 -5.23
C GLU A 168 -1.78 24.64 -6.05
N ASP A 169 -3.05 24.23 -6.00
CA ASP A 169 -3.64 23.18 -6.87
C ASP A 169 -2.93 21.79 -6.89
N ILE A 170 -2.29 21.38 -5.79
CA ILE A 170 -1.71 20.04 -5.65
C ILE A 170 -2.82 19.02 -5.41
N ILE A 171 -2.86 17.97 -6.23
CA ILE A 171 -3.85 16.89 -6.18
C ILE A 171 -3.30 15.65 -5.48
N SER A 172 -2.04 15.31 -5.74
CA SER A 172 -1.33 14.24 -5.03
C SER A 172 0.19 14.43 -5.05
N CYS A 173 0.84 13.86 -4.05
CA CYS A 173 2.28 13.69 -3.96
C CYS A 173 2.60 12.22 -3.67
N GLU A 174 3.32 11.57 -4.58
CA GLU A 174 3.79 10.20 -4.40
C GLU A 174 5.31 10.20 -4.25
N PRO A 175 5.87 9.71 -3.13
CA PRO A 175 7.31 9.59 -2.99
C PRO A 175 7.83 8.38 -3.78
N GLU A 176 8.82 8.65 -4.64
CA GLU A 176 9.64 7.63 -5.30
C GLU A 176 10.88 7.29 -4.45
N SER A 177 11.38 8.28 -3.71
CA SER A 177 12.50 8.14 -2.79
C SER A 177 12.39 9.12 -1.62
N THR A 178 13.35 9.10 -0.70
CA THR A 178 13.47 10.13 0.35
C THR A 178 13.81 11.52 -0.20
N GLU A 179 14.16 11.67 -1.48
CA GLU A 179 14.55 12.94 -2.11
C GLU A 179 13.80 13.23 -3.43
N LYS A 180 12.91 12.36 -3.91
CA LYS A 180 12.14 12.55 -5.15
C LYS A 180 10.66 12.26 -4.98
N LEU A 181 9.84 13.18 -5.48
CA LEU A 181 8.38 13.16 -5.43
C LEU A 181 7.79 13.24 -6.84
N LEU A 182 6.90 12.32 -7.21
CA LEU A 182 5.95 12.53 -8.29
C LEU A 182 4.84 13.46 -7.77
N ILE A 183 4.74 14.66 -8.33
CA ILE A 183 3.75 15.66 -7.96
C ILE A 183 2.72 15.78 -9.09
N LYS A 184 1.44 15.66 -8.74
CA LYS A 184 0.29 15.90 -9.62
C LYS A 184 -0.39 17.21 -9.22
N LYS A 185 -0.58 18.11 -10.19
CA LYS A 185 -1.32 19.37 -10.05
C LYS A 185 -2.46 19.46 -11.07
N ILE A 186 -3.46 20.30 -10.80
CA ILE A 186 -4.37 20.77 -11.85
C ILE A 186 -3.56 21.59 -12.87
N ASN A 187 -3.88 21.48 -14.16
CA ASN A 187 -3.36 22.39 -15.18
C ASN A 187 -4.15 23.71 -15.15
N PRO A 188 -3.55 24.87 -14.87
CA PRO A 188 -4.28 26.14 -14.86
C PRO A 188 -4.89 26.49 -16.23
N GLU A 189 -4.28 26.04 -17.34
CA GLU A 189 -4.84 26.20 -18.68
C GLU A 189 -6.18 25.44 -18.84
N TRP A 190 -6.30 24.26 -18.23
CA TRP A 190 -7.56 23.51 -18.20
C TRP A 190 -8.62 24.22 -17.35
N SER A 191 -8.25 24.70 -16.15
CA SER A 191 -9.16 25.45 -15.29
C SER A 191 -9.74 26.67 -16.02
N THR A 192 -8.87 27.51 -16.62
CA THR A 192 -9.31 28.69 -17.40
C THR A 192 -10.18 28.29 -18.58
N TYR A 193 -9.80 27.27 -19.36
CA TYR A 193 -10.61 26.78 -20.48
C TYR A 193 -12.00 26.29 -20.05
N LEU A 194 -12.08 25.54 -18.94
CA LEU A 194 -13.35 25.01 -18.45
C LEU A 194 -14.26 26.12 -17.90
N GLU A 195 -13.71 27.13 -17.23
CA GLU A 195 -14.43 28.33 -16.78
C GLU A 195 -14.92 29.20 -17.96
N GLU A 196 -14.10 29.41 -18.99
CA GLU A 196 -14.45 30.23 -20.15
C GLU A 196 -15.45 29.55 -21.11
N THR A 197 -15.41 28.22 -21.23
CA THR A 197 -16.18 27.49 -22.26
C THR A 197 -17.28 26.58 -21.73
N GLY A 198 -17.14 26.05 -20.51
CA GLY A 198 -18.00 25.00 -19.97
C GLY A 198 -17.90 23.65 -20.70
N ASP A 199 -16.87 23.41 -21.53
CA ASP A 199 -16.75 22.17 -22.30
C ASP A 199 -16.08 21.02 -21.51
N TYR A 200 -16.88 20.38 -20.66
CA TYR A 200 -16.52 19.15 -19.95
C TYR A 200 -16.11 17.98 -20.86
N ASN A 201 -16.32 18.05 -22.19
CA ASN A 201 -15.88 17.02 -23.13
C ASN A 201 -14.44 17.24 -23.63
N ASN A 202 -13.82 18.38 -23.31
CA ASN A 202 -12.45 18.72 -23.65
C ASN A 202 -12.16 18.63 -25.17
N ASN A 203 -12.98 19.27 -26.01
CA ASN A 203 -12.75 19.27 -27.47
C ASN A 203 -11.45 20.02 -27.86
N ALA A 204 -10.88 20.82 -26.96
CA ALA A 204 -9.56 21.44 -27.12
C ALA A 204 -8.38 20.48 -26.86
N ASN A 205 -8.61 19.31 -26.24
CA ASN A 205 -7.58 18.34 -25.85
C ASN A 205 -6.48 18.95 -24.95
N ILE A 206 -6.88 19.81 -24.01
CA ILE A 206 -5.99 20.40 -22.99
C ILE A 206 -5.85 19.40 -21.83
N PRO A 207 -4.65 18.99 -21.40
CA PRO A 207 -4.50 18.08 -20.27
C PRO A 207 -5.07 18.68 -18.98
N GLU A 208 -5.96 17.96 -18.29
CA GLU A 208 -6.56 18.39 -17.01
C GLU A 208 -5.52 18.53 -15.89
N TYR A 209 -4.45 17.73 -15.95
CA TYR A 209 -3.42 17.65 -14.92
C TYR A 209 -2.02 17.84 -15.49
N LEU A 210 -1.16 18.48 -14.71
CA LEU A 210 0.29 18.49 -14.90
C LEU A 210 0.92 17.50 -13.91
N CYS A 211 1.86 16.69 -14.39
CA CYS A 211 2.63 15.75 -13.57
C CYS A 211 4.12 15.99 -13.79
N TYR A 212 4.92 15.92 -12.73
CA TYR A 212 6.38 16.03 -12.80
C TYR A 212 7.06 15.33 -11.63
N ILE A 213 8.27 14.81 -11.87
CA ILE A 213 9.17 14.42 -10.80
C ILE A 213 9.86 15.68 -10.29
N TYR A 214 9.74 15.93 -8.99
CA TYR A 214 10.43 16.99 -8.27
C TYR A 214 11.53 16.39 -7.40
N ASP A 215 12.77 16.85 -7.59
CA ASP A 215 13.92 16.49 -6.76
C ASP A 215 14.07 17.52 -5.63
N ILE A 216 13.91 17.09 -4.39
CA ILE A 216 13.87 17.96 -3.19
C ILE A 216 15.22 18.66 -3.00
N SER A 217 16.32 17.95 -3.25
CA SER A 217 17.69 18.45 -3.01
C SER A 217 18.11 19.57 -3.97
N THR A 218 17.65 19.51 -5.22
CA THR A 218 17.99 20.47 -6.28
C THR A 218 16.86 21.43 -6.65
N GLN A 219 15.65 21.18 -6.13
CA GLN A 219 14.39 21.87 -6.47
C GLN A 219 14.02 21.83 -7.96
N GLN A 220 14.59 20.89 -8.72
CA GLN A 220 14.34 20.77 -10.15
C GLN A 220 13.10 19.93 -10.44
N THR A 221 12.30 20.38 -11.41
CA THR A 221 11.17 19.63 -11.95
C THR A 221 11.53 19.01 -13.30
N THR A 222 11.31 17.70 -13.44
CA THR A 222 11.35 16.98 -14.71
C THR A 222 9.93 16.67 -15.13
N PRO A 223 9.44 17.15 -16.30
CA PRO A 223 8.11 16.84 -16.79
C PRO A 223 7.86 15.33 -16.82
N TYR A 224 6.85 14.87 -16.08
CA TYR A 224 6.42 13.48 -16.04
C TYR A 224 5.20 13.38 -16.93
N THR A 225 5.46 13.30 -18.23
CA THR A 225 4.46 12.78 -19.15
C THR A 225 4.14 11.35 -18.74
N TRP A 226 2.86 11.00 -18.65
CA TRP A 226 2.42 9.61 -18.77
C TRP A 226 2.56 9.12 -20.23
N GLU A 227 3.75 9.34 -20.83
CA GLU A 227 4.33 8.24 -21.60
C GLU A 227 4.27 7.03 -20.67
N THR A 228 3.74 5.91 -21.14
CA THR A 228 3.31 4.83 -20.23
C THR A 228 4.51 4.04 -19.71
N VAL A 229 5.33 4.67 -18.89
CA VAL A 229 6.17 4.01 -17.89
C VAL A 229 5.23 3.64 -16.75
N GLU A 230 4.41 2.62 -17.00
CA GLU A 230 3.92 1.78 -15.91
C GLU A 230 5.18 1.17 -15.27
N SER A 231 5.72 1.87 -14.26
CA SER A 231 6.62 1.26 -13.29
C SER A 231 5.95 -0.04 -12.85
N PRO A 232 6.63 -1.20 -12.87
CA PRO A 232 5.94 -2.48 -12.79
C PRO A 232 5.05 -2.69 -11.56
N ASP A 233 5.14 -1.83 -10.55
CA ASP A 233 4.56 -2.06 -9.23
C ASP A 233 3.52 -1.00 -8.80
N ASP A 234 3.28 0.05 -9.61
CA ASP A 234 2.32 1.13 -9.32
C ASP A 234 1.03 1.06 -10.17
N ILE A 235 0.30 -0.04 -10.01
CA ILE A 235 -1.17 -0.01 -10.07
C ILE A 235 -1.65 -0.16 -8.63
N PRO A 236 -2.63 0.63 -8.14
CA PRO A 236 -3.13 0.51 -6.78
C PRO A 236 -3.57 -0.93 -6.50
N MET A 237 -2.83 -1.64 -5.65
CA MET A 237 -3.18 -3.01 -5.27
C MET A 237 -4.41 -2.99 -4.37
N SER A 238 -5.59 -2.96 -4.99
CA SER A 238 -6.80 -3.55 -4.41
C SER A 238 -6.44 -5.00 -4.07
N ARG A 239 -6.10 -5.25 -2.80
CA ARG A 239 -5.25 -6.41 -2.44
C ARG A 239 -5.95 -7.71 -2.82
N ILE A 240 -5.38 -8.40 -3.80
CA ILE A 240 -5.83 -9.72 -4.20
C ILE A 240 -5.65 -10.65 -3.01
N SER A 241 -6.77 -11.06 -2.44
CA SER A 241 -6.77 -12.01 -1.35
C SER A 241 -6.62 -13.40 -1.96
N TYR A 242 -5.42 -13.95 -1.91
CA TYR A 242 -5.18 -15.33 -2.30
C TYR A 242 -5.65 -16.34 -1.24
N GLY A 243 -6.20 -15.86 -0.11
CA GLY A 243 -6.42 -16.64 1.11
C GLY A 243 -5.19 -17.48 1.46
N GLY A 244 -5.36 -18.80 1.59
CA GLY A 244 -4.27 -19.74 1.88
C GLY A 244 -3.43 -20.18 0.66
N TYR A 245 -3.63 -19.59 -0.53
CA TYR A 245 -3.13 -20.14 -1.81
C TYR A 245 -2.48 -19.07 -2.70
N GLY A 246 -1.48 -18.35 -2.17
CA GLY A 246 -0.68 -17.38 -2.91
C GLY A 246 0.22 -17.99 -4.00
N PRO A 247 0.84 -17.16 -4.87
CA PRO A 247 1.79 -17.60 -5.88
C PRO A 247 2.90 -18.51 -5.31
N GLY A 248 3.23 -19.59 -6.04
CA GLY A 248 4.21 -20.58 -5.61
C GLY A 248 3.66 -21.72 -4.73
N THR A 249 2.45 -21.58 -4.17
CA THR A 249 1.78 -22.65 -3.42
C THR A 249 1.06 -23.65 -4.33
N TYR A 250 0.37 -24.64 -3.75
CA TYR A 250 -0.40 -25.64 -4.49
C TYR A 250 -1.88 -25.57 -4.11
N PHE A 251 -2.75 -25.38 -5.11
CA PHE A 251 -4.19 -25.32 -4.95
C PHE A 251 -4.80 -26.72 -4.81
N THR A 252 -4.45 -27.35 -3.70
CA THR A 252 -4.85 -28.70 -3.30
C THR A 252 -5.61 -28.66 -1.97
N SER A 253 -6.32 -29.72 -1.63
CA SER A 253 -6.96 -29.89 -0.31
C SER A 253 -5.96 -30.00 0.84
N THR A 254 -4.69 -30.28 0.52
CA THR A 254 -3.55 -30.42 1.43
C THR A 254 -2.62 -29.21 1.47
N GLY A 255 -2.68 -28.32 0.48
CA GLY A 255 -1.68 -27.24 0.27
C GLY A 255 -0.34 -27.71 -0.31
N THR A 256 -0.17 -29.01 -0.57
CA THR A 256 1.10 -29.63 -0.98
C THR A 256 1.13 -30.05 -2.46
N SER A 257 2.32 -30.39 -2.95
CA SER A 257 2.63 -30.74 -4.35
C SER A 257 2.21 -32.17 -4.77
N ASP A 258 1.28 -32.81 -4.07
CA ASP A 258 1.04 -34.25 -4.15
C ASP A 258 -0.20 -34.68 -4.98
N ALA A 259 -0.72 -33.79 -5.82
CA ALA A 259 -1.94 -34.01 -6.61
C ALA A 259 -1.69 -34.61 -8.01
N THR A 260 -1.09 -35.80 -8.04
CA THR A 260 -0.70 -36.55 -9.26
C THR A 260 -1.87 -37.11 -10.10
N CYS A 261 -3.08 -36.57 -9.96
CA CYS A 261 -4.34 -37.16 -10.43
C CYS A 261 -4.76 -36.80 -11.87
N HIS A 262 -3.98 -36.00 -12.60
CA HIS A 262 -4.26 -35.64 -14.00
C HIS A 262 -2.99 -35.24 -14.75
N SER A 263 -2.99 -35.43 -16.07
CA SER A 263 -1.90 -35.03 -16.97
C SER A 263 -2.01 -33.57 -17.42
N GLN A 264 -0.92 -33.04 -17.97
CA GLN A 264 -0.86 -31.70 -18.56
C GLN A 264 -1.99 -31.49 -19.59
N GLY A 265 -2.76 -30.42 -19.41
CA GLY A 265 -3.85 -30.03 -20.32
C GLY A 265 -5.16 -30.82 -20.20
N ILE A 266 -5.29 -31.78 -19.28
CA ILE A 266 -6.53 -32.55 -19.09
C ILE A 266 -7.15 -32.25 -17.73
N CYS A 267 -8.24 -31.49 -17.74
CA CYS A 267 -8.98 -31.05 -16.56
C CYS A 267 -10.33 -31.76 -16.47
N ASN A 268 -10.36 -32.95 -15.86
CA ASN A 268 -11.60 -33.74 -15.73
C ASN A 268 -12.36 -33.40 -14.44
N TYR A 269 -13.62 -32.98 -14.59
CA TYR A 269 -14.60 -32.86 -13.51
C TYR A 269 -15.82 -33.76 -13.80
N PRO A 270 -16.33 -34.55 -12.83
CA PRO A 270 -15.82 -34.74 -11.48
C PRO A 270 -14.41 -35.37 -11.48
N GLN A 271 -13.64 -35.08 -10.44
CA GLN A 271 -12.25 -35.57 -10.33
C GLN A 271 -12.21 -37.10 -10.11
N PRO A 272 -11.12 -37.78 -10.51
CA PRO A 272 -10.87 -39.16 -10.12
C PRO A 272 -10.84 -39.34 -8.60
N SER A 273 -11.30 -40.50 -8.12
CA SER A 273 -11.25 -40.85 -6.69
C SER A 273 -9.80 -40.79 -6.17
N GLY A 274 -9.60 -40.11 -5.03
CA GLY A 274 -8.27 -39.87 -4.45
C GLY A 274 -7.51 -38.66 -5.00
N CYS A 275 -8.07 -37.90 -5.95
CA CYS A 275 -7.47 -36.64 -6.40
C CYS A 275 -7.44 -35.59 -5.29
N LYS A 276 -6.36 -34.80 -5.25
CA LYS A 276 -6.11 -33.79 -4.20
C LYS A 276 -6.23 -32.33 -4.68
N CYS A 277 -6.36 -32.06 -5.98
CA CYS A 277 -6.57 -30.69 -6.44
C CYS A 277 -7.89 -30.12 -5.92
N LYS A 278 -7.90 -28.85 -5.52
CA LYS A 278 -9.05 -28.24 -4.87
C LYS A 278 -10.18 -27.98 -5.87
N VAL A 279 -11.38 -28.42 -5.53
CA VAL A 279 -12.64 -28.07 -6.21
C VAL A 279 -13.17 -26.80 -5.57
N TYR A 280 -13.66 -25.86 -6.36
CA TYR A 280 -14.31 -24.64 -5.88
C TYR A 280 -15.41 -24.21 -6.85
N GLY A 281 -16.60 -23.82 -6.38
CA GLY A 281 -17.73 -23.45 -7.25
C GLY A 281 -18.03 -24.48 -8.37
N ALA A 282 -18.10 -25.77 -8.01
CA ALA A 282 -18.20 -26.92 -8.94
C ALA A 282 -17.15 -26.97 -10.07
N SER A 283 -16.05 -26.24 -9.93
CA SER A 283 -14.99 -26.05 -10.92
C SER A 283 -13.67 -26.65 -10.43
N ILE A 284 -12.64 -26.69 -11.30
CA ILE A 284 -11.28 -27.21 -11.00
C ILE A 284 -10.18 -26.34 -11.62
N GLN A 285 -8.94 -26.52 -11.14
CA GLN A 285 -7.71 -25.84 -11.60
C GLN A 285 -7.89 -24.32 -11.77
N CYS A 286 -7.51 -23.78 -12.93
CA CYS A 286 -7.52 -22.36 -13.27
C CYS A 286 -8.89 -21.69 -13.04
N MET A 287 -9.98 -22.37 -13.37
CA MET A 287 -11.37 -21.93 -13.16
C MET A 287 -11.71 -21.90 -11.66
N ALA A 288 -11.46 -22.98 -10.92
CA ALA A 288 -11.67 -22.99 -9.47
C ALA A 288 -10.82 -21.95 -8.73
N TYR A 289 -9.61 -21.70 -9.20
CA TYR A 289 -8.71 -20.73 -8.59
C TYR A 289 -9.15 -19.28 -8.86
N ALA A 290 -9.55 -18.97 -10.09
CA ALA A 290 -10.11 -17.65 -10.42
C ALA A 290 -11.37 -17.36 -9.60
N HIS A 291 -12.29 -18.33 -9.50
CA HIS A 291 -13.50 -18.20 -8.68
C HIS A 291 -13.17 -18.07 -7.18
N TYR A 292 -12.17 -18.83 -6.69
CA TYR A 292 -11.72 -18.75 -5.31
C TYR A 292 -11.14 -17.38 -4.98
N VAL A 293 -10.18 -16.89 -5.77
CA VAL A 293 -9.56 -15.57 -5.57
C VAL A 293 -10.59 -14.43 -5.70
N PHE A 294 -11.58 -14.57 -6.57
CA PHE A 294 -12.73 -13.65 -6.63
C PHE A 294 -13.50 -13.61 -5.30
N ASP A 295 -13.98 -14.77 -4.82
CA ASP A 295 -14.71 -14.92 -3.54
C ASP A 295 -13.86 -14.59 -2.29
N GLN A 296 -12.52 -14.60 -2.40
CA GLN A 296 -11.63 -14.14 -1.32
C GLN A 296 -11.36 -12.62 -1.36
N SER A 297 -11.34 -12.02 -2.55
CA SER A 297 -11.03 -10.58 -2.72
C SER A 297 -12.27 -9.69 -2.62
N ARG A 298 -13.48 -10.28 -2.64
CA ARG A 298 -14.76 -9.57 -2.67
C ARG A 298 -15.79 -10.21 -1.73
N ALA A 299 -16.61 -9.39 -1.08
CA ALA A 299 -17.70 -9.84 -0.20
C ALA A 299 -18.96 -10.27 -0.98
N GLY A 300 -18.81 -11.08 -2.04
CA GLY A 300 -19.90 -11.50 -2.90
C GLY A 300 -19.64 -12.85 -3.57
N THR A 301 -20.70 -13.61 -3.81
CA THR A 301 -20.60 -14.98 -4.35
C THR A 301 -20.41 -14.99 -5.87
N TRP A 302 -19.43 -15.74 -6.38
CA TRP A 302 -19.32 -16.08 -7.79
C TRP A 302 -20.63 -16.68 -8.35
N GLY A 303 -21.01 -16.26 -9.57
CA GLY A 303 -22.29 -16.61 -10.19
C GLY A 303 -22.15 -17.13 -11.63
N ASN A 304 -23.25 -17.63 -12.19
CA ASN A 304 -23.27 -18.18 -13.55
C ASN A 304 -23.27 -17.10 -14.67
N ASN A 305 -23.35 -15.81 -14.31
CA ASN A 305 -23.54 -14.68 -15.23
C ASN A 305 -22.38 -13.68 -15.10
N TYR A 306 -21.62 -13.52 -16.18
CA TYR A 306 -20.49 -12.59 -16.27
C TYR A 306 -20.98 -11.15 -16.40
N ASN A 307 -20.46 -10.25 -15.56
CA ASN A 307 -20.81 -8.83 -15.55
C ASN A 307 -20.27 -8.08 -16.78
N ARG A 308 -19.16 -8.57 -17.38
CA ARG A 308 -18.59 -8.03 -18.63
C ARG A 308 -18.37 -9.15 -19.64
N THR A 309 -18.56 -8.85 -20.92
CA THR A 309 -18.26 -9.77 -22.04
C THR A 309 -17.91 -8.93 -23.27
N ILE A 310 -16.77 -9.26 -23.89
CA ILE A 310 -16.27 -8.62 -25.11
C ILE A 310 -15.93 -9.69 -26.16
N THR A 311 -16.05 -9.33 -27.43
CA THR A 311 -15.55 -10.15 -28.56
C THR A 311 -14.54 -9.33 -29.35
N LEU A 312 -13.34 -9.88 -29.45
CA LEU A 312 -12.16 -9.34 -30.08
C LEU A 312 -11.89 -10.05 -31.41
N SER A 313 -11.12 -9.43 -32.30
CA SER A 313 -10.78 -9.97 -33.61
C SER A 313 -9.42 -9.48 -34.08
N ASN A 314 -8.66 -10.37 -34.72
CA ASN A 314 -7.40 -10.07 -35.40
C ASN A 314 -7.49 -10.32 -36.92
N ALA A 315 -8.70 -10.35 -37.49
CA ALA A 315 -8.95 -10.65 -38.91
C ALA A 315 -8.42 -9.57 -39.88
N SER A 316 -8.10 -8.37 -39.39
CA SER A 316 -7.44 -7.30 -40.14
C SER A 316 -6.69 -6.37 -39.17
N ALA A 317 -5.76 -5.55 -39.68
CA ALA A 317 -5.03 -4.59 -38.85
C ALA A 317 -5.95 -3.61 -38.10
N GLN A 318 -7.03 -3.15 -38.76
CA GLN A 318 -8.05 -2.30 -38.13
C GLN A 318 -8.81 -3.08 -37.04
N ALA A 319 -9.24 -4.32 -37.31
CA ALA A 319 -9.94 -5.12 -36.32
C ALA A 319 -9.08 -5.38 -35.06
N THR A 320 -7.77 -5.58 -35.24
CA THR A 320 -6.81 -5.68 -34.12
C THR A 320 -6.71 -4.37 -33.34
N ALA A 321 -6.62 -3.23 -34.02
CA ALA A 321 -6.58 -1.91 -33.38
C ALA A 321 -7.85 -1.60 -32.57
N ASP A 322 -9.03 -1.83 -33.18
CA ASP A 322 -10.34 -1.73 -32.50
C ASP A 322 -10.41 -2.67 -31.29
N SER A 323 -9.77 -3.84 -31.38
CA SER A 323 -9.76 -4.85 -30.32
C SER A 323 -8.84 -4.46 -29.15
N TYR A 324 -7.70 -3.81 -29.40
CA TYR A 324 -6.90 -3.20 -28.33
C TYR A 324 -7.71 -2.12 -27.60
N ALA A 325 -8.35 -1.21 -28.34
CA ALA A 325 -9.15 -0.12 -27.76
C ALA A 325 -10.32 -0.66 -26.90
N LYS A 326 -11.03 -1.70 -27.37
CA LYS A 326 -12.08 -2.37 -26.60
C LYS A 326 -11.55 -3.05 -25.33
N LEU A 327 -10.39 -3.70 -25.41
CA LEU A 327 -9.79 -4.42 -24.29
C LEU A 327 -9.34 -3.46 -23.19
N ASP A 328 -8.69 -2.35 -23.54
CA ASP A 328 -8.40 -1.26 -22.61
C ASP A 328 -9.70 -0.62 -22.08
N GLN A 329 -10.45 0.08 -22.94
CA GLN A 329 -11.45 1.09 -22.53
C GLN A 329 -12.77 0.51 -22.02
N LEU A 330 -13.15 -0.71 -22.44
CA LEU A 330 -14.47 -1.30 -22.15
C LEU A 330 -14.40 -2.56 -21.30
N PHE A 331 -13.21 -3.05 -20.96
CA PHE A 331 -13.05 -4.32 -20.24
C PHE A 331 -12.09 -4.21 -19.05
N LEU A 332 -10.85 -3.75 -19.28
CA LEU A 332 -9.78 -3.74 -18.26
C LEU A 332 -9.69 -2.45 -17.44
N ARG A 333 -9.94 -1.26 -18.01
CA ARG A 333 -9.73 0.04 -17.34
C ARG A 333 -10.34 0.10 -15.93
N ASP A 334 -11.58 -0.34 -15.79
CA ASP A 334 -12.34 -0.27 -14.55
C ASP A 334 -12.44 -1.64 -13.86
N LEU A 335 -11.51 -2.57 -14.12
CA LEU A 335 -11.55 -3.93 -13.57
C LEU A 335 -10.68 -4.04 -12.32
N GLU A 336 -11.29 -4.42 -11.20
CA GLU A 336 -10.57 -4.58 -9.93
C GLU A 336 -9.68 -5.84 -9.92
N SER A 337 -8.53 -5.75 -9.27
CA SER A 337 -7.66 -6.92 -9.05
C SER A 337 -8.39 -8.00 -8.25
N GLY A 338 -8.24 -9.25 -8.66
CA GLY A 338 -9.00 -10.40 -8.14
C GLY A 338 -10.24 -10.77 -8.98
N ALA A 339 -10.66 -9.95 -9.94
CA ALA A 339 -11.73 -10.28 -10.89
C ALA A 339 -11.45 -11.57 -11.69
N ASP A 340 -12.41 -12.49 -11.82
CA ASP A 340 -12.28 -13.67 -12.69
C ASP A 340 -12.36 -13.24 -14.16
N ILE A 341 -11.28 -13.45 -14.93
CA ILE A 341 -11.25 -13.31 -16.39
C ILE A 341 -11.24 -14.69 -17.02
N ARG A 342 -12.20 -14.94 -17.92
CA ARG A 342 -12.29 -16.17 -18.71
C ARG A 342 -12.04 -15.95 -20.20
N MET A 343 -11.11 -16.73 -20.74
CA MET A 343 -10.77 -16.79 -22.16
C MET A 343 -11.55 -17.93 -22.85
N MET A 344 -12.59 -17.59 -23.62
CA MET A 344 -13.56 -18.59 -24.08
C MET A 344 -12.99 -19.61 -25.07
N SER A 345 -12.11 -19.22 -26.00
CA SER A 345 -11.55 -20.17 -26.98
C SER A 345 -10.57 -21.18 -26.39
N LEU A 346 -9.94 -20.86 -25.25
CA LEU A 346 -9.03 -21.79 -24.54
C LEU A 346 -9.74 -22.55 -23.42
N GLY A 347 -10.92 -22.08 -22.97
CA GLY A 347 -11.65 -22.62 -21.82
C GLY A 347 -11.08 -22.23 -20.45
N HIS A 348 -9.98 -21.47 -20.44
CA HIS A 348 -9.15 -21.12 -19.27
C HIS A 348 -9.64 -19.86 -18.56
N SER A 349 -9.41 -19.79 -17.24
CA SER A 349 -9.67 -18.60 -16.41
C SER A 349 -8.45 -18.21 -15.58
N PHE A 350 -8.35 -16.94 -15.20
CA PHE A 350 -7.36 -16.44 -14.25
C PHE A 350 -7.95 -15.29 -13.44
N ALA A 351 -7.44 -15.07 -12.22
CA ALA A 351 -7.76 -13.86 -11.47
C ALA A 351 -6.92 -12.70 -12.02
N PHE A 352 -7.58 -11.61 -12.41
CA PHE A 352 -6.95 -10.39 -12.89
C PHE A 352 -5.99 -9.83 -11.85
N GLY A 353 -4.78 -9.49 -12.27
CA GLY A 353 -3.80 -8.81 -11.44
C GLY A 353 -3.79 -7.31 -11.69
N SER A 354 -3.27 -6.96 -12.86
CA SER A 354 -3.00 -5.59 -13.30
C SER A 354 -2.85 -5.57 -14.83
N VAL A 355 -2.85 -4.39 -15.44
CA VAL A 355 -2.16 -4.22 -16.73
C VAL A 355 -0.66 -4.03 -16.46
N LYS A 356 0.21 -4.38 -17.42
CA LYS A 356 1.63 -4.01 -17.46
C LYS A 356 2.06 -3.76 -18.92
N GLY A 357 2.42 -2.53 -19.27
CA GLY A 357 3.02 -2.17 -20.55
C GLY A 357 2.38 -0.96 -21.24
N SER A 358 2.96 -0.53 -22.37
CA SER A 358 2.91 0.88 -22.77
C SER A 358 2.39 1.17 -24.17
N GLY A 359 1.82 2.36 -24.37
CA GLY A 359 1.35 2.83 -25.67
C GLY A 359 0.25 1.95 -26.27
N SER A 360 0.42 1.55 -27.54
CA SER A 360 -0.56 0.70 -28.23
C SER A 360 -0.42 -0.77 -27.84
N GLY A 361 -1.52 -1.52 -27.95
CA GLY A 361 -1.65 -2.84 -27.33
C GLY A 361 -0.69 -3.94 -27.80
N THR A 362 0.21 -3.72 -28.77
CA THR A 362 1.29 -4.68 -29.03
C THR A 362 2.25 -4.85 -27.84
N ASN A 363 2.37 -3.82 -27.01
CA ASN A 363 3.34 -3.76 -25.91
C ASN A 363 2.68 -3.88 -24.53
N LYS A 364 1.36 -4.11 -24.48
CA LYS A 364 0.59 -4.28 -23.24
C LYS A 364 0.39 -5.76 -22.91
N THR A 365 0.50 -6.05 -21.62
CA THR A 365 0.21 -7.35 -21.02
C THR A 365 -0.77 -7.22 -19.86
N VAL A 366 -1.43 -8.31 -19.51
CA VAL A 366 -2.24 -8.44 -18.30
C VAL A 366 -1.52 -9.39 -17.34
N THR A 367 -1.16 -8.88 -16.16
CA THR A 367 -0.77 -9.73 -15.02
C THR A 367 -1.99 -10.54 -14.60
N GLY A 368 -1.84 -11.84 -14.40
CA GLY A 368 -2.91 -12.71 -13.95
C GLY A 368 -2.40 -13.85 -13.06
N TYR A 369 -3.25 -14.31 -12.15
CA TYR A 369 -2.94 -15.37 -11.19
C TYR A 369 -3.77 -16.61 -11.50
N GLN A 370 -3.09 -17.73 -11.70
CA GLN A 370 -3.68 -18.94 -12.27
C GLN A 370 -3.11 -20.21 -11.64
N VAL A 371 -3.93 -21.25 -11.62
CA VAL A 371 -3.51 -22.62 -11.27
C VAL A 371 -3.35 -23.45 -12.53
N ASN A 372 -2.17 -24.00 -12.71
CA ASN A 372 -1.81 -24.89 -13.83
C ASN A 372 -1.24 -26.20 -13.30
N TYR A 373 -1.22 -27.21 -14.17
CA TYR A 373 -0.42 -28.41 -13.95
C TYR A 373 1.08 -28.08 -14.06
N ALA A 374 1.79 -28.16 -12.93
CA ALA A 374 3.26 -28.11 -12.86
C ALA A 374 3.76 -28.96 -11.69
N GLU A 375 4.96 -29.53 -11.78
CA GLU A 375 5.55 -30.39 -10.74
C GLU A 375 4.64 -31.56 -10.29
N ASN A 376 3.79 -32.05 -11.22
CA ASN A 376 2.75 -33.06 -11.00
C ASN A 376 1.61 -32.64 -10.05
N SER A 377 1.37 -31.34 -9.88
CA SER A 377 0.30 -30.80 -9.02
C SER A 377 -0.36 -29.54 -9.59
N CYS A 378 -1.41 -29.06 -8.92
CA CYS A 378 -2.10 -27.81 -9.21
C CYS A 378 -1.34 -26.61 -8.64
N LYS A 379 -0.24 -26.20 -9.27
CA LYS A 379 0.62 -25.11 -8.79
C LYS A 379 0.03 -23.74 -9.10
N VAL A 380 0.04 -22.85 -8.11
CA VAL A 380 -0.35 -21.44 -8.26
C VAL A 380 0.81 -20.67 -8.88
N THR A 381 0.54 -19.93 -9.95
CA THR A 381 1.53 -19.18 -10.72
C THR A 381 1.01 -17.80 -11.11
N THR A 382 1.90 -16.81 -11.12
CA THR A 382 1.69 -15.54 -11.80
C THR A 382 2.03 -15.71 -13.28
N ALA A 383 1.28 -15.05 -14.16
CA ALA A 383 1.53 -15.00 -15.60
C ALA A 383 1.30 -13.59 -16.14
N ALA A 384 1.89 -13.32 -17.31
CA ALA A 384 1.62 -12.14 -18.11
C ALA A 384 1.01 -12.58 -19.44
N PHE A 385 -0.15 -12.05 -19.81
CA PHE A 385 -0.85 -12.33 -21.06
C PHE A 385 -0.78 -11.09 -21.96
N ASP A 386 -0.02 -11.13 -23.05
CA ASP A 386 0.00 -10.02 -24.00
C ASP A 386 -1.37 -9.82 -24.68
N TYR A 387 -1.69 -8.59 -25.08
CA TYR A 387 -3.01 -8.32 -25.67
C TYR A 387 -3.23 -9.07 -27.00
N ASN A 388 -2.18 -9.46 -27.75
CA ASN A 388 -2.38 -10.30 -28.96
C ASN A 388 -2.81 -11.71 -28.57
N TYR A 389 -2.26 -12.28 -27.51
CA TYR A 389 -2.69 -13.54 -26.94
C TYR A 389 -4.14 -13.48 -26.46
N LEU A 390 -4.55 -12.39 -25.80
CA LEU A 390 -5.94 -12.17 -25.37
C LEU A 390 -6.89 -12.01 -26.57
N ILE A 391 -6.55 -11.18 -27.56
CA ILE A 391 -7.36 -11.00 -28.79
C ILE A 391 -7.55 -12.32 -29.55
N ARG A 392 -6.53 -13.20 -29.58
CA ARG A 392 -6.61 -14.55 -30.21
C ARG A 392 -7.63 -15.47 -29.53
N GLN A 393 -8.12 -15.17 -28.34
CA GLN A 393 -9.16 -15.95 -27.65
C GLN A 393 -10.58 -15.63 -28.14
N GLY A 394 -10.75 -14.62 -29.00
CA GLY A 394 -12.02 -14.17 -29.53
C GLY A 394 -12.89 -13.54 -28.45
N THR A 395 -13.73 -14.33 -27.77
CA THR A 395 -14.57 -13.85 -26.67
C THR A 395 -13.85 -13.95 -25.33
N ILE A 396 -13.81 -12.85 -24.59
CA ILE A 396 -13.35 -12.79 -23.20
C ILE A 396 -14.53 -12.33 -22.33
N LYS A 397 -14.64 -12.89 -21.12
CA LYS A 397 -15.65 -12.53 -20.14
C LYS A 397 -15.02 -12.25 -18.79
N SER A 398 -15.66 -11.44 -17.95
CA SER A 398 -15.26 -11.34 -16.55
C SER A 398 -16.41 -11.16 -15.57
N HIS A 399 -16.19 -11.69 -14.37
CA HIS A 399 -16.87 -11.24 -13.18
C HIS A 399 -16.07 -10.04 -12.65
N GLY A 400 -16.46 -8.86 -13.12
CA GLY A 400 -15.98 -7.55 -12.64
C GLY A 400 -16.95 -6.94 -11.64
#